data_AF-A0A2N5M0H7-F1
#
_entry.id   AF-A0A2N5M0H7-F1
#
_cell.length_a   1.000
_cell.length_b   1.000
_cell.length_c   1.000
_cell.angle_alpha   90.00
_cell.angle_beta   90.00
_cell.angle_gamma   90.00
#
_symmetry.space_group_name_H-M   'P 1'
#
loop_
_entity.id
_entity.type
_entity.pdbx_description
1 polymer ?
#
loop_
_entity_poly.entity_id
_entity_poly.type
_entity_poly.pdbx_seq_one_letter_code
_entity_poly.pdbx_strand_id
1 'polypeptide(L)'
;MEWRLDLFQIVLFLKKEQHLSGIFNCSAPNPVNNQELMQQLRKVMNRKIGLPSPKLLLEPGAVMIGTETVLVLKSRGVLPERLEQEGYTFKFQTLESALNDILFK
;
A
#
# COMPACT_ATOMS: atom_id res chain seq x y z
N MET A 1 -6.90 4.16 -15.33
CA MET A 1 -5.44 4.18 -15.12
C MET A 1 -5.07 5.04 -13.90
N GLU A 2 -5.91 5.08 -12.85
CA GLU A 2 -5.86 6.10 -11.78
C GLU A 2 -5.42 5.53 -10.40
N TRP A 3 -5.22 4.22 -10.27
CA TRP A 3 -4.85 3.56 -9.01
C TRP A 3 -3.49 3.96 -8.44
N ARG A 4 -2.69 4.71 -9.20
CA ARG A 4 -1.36 5.19 -8.81
C ARG A 4 -1.37 6.71 -8.57
N LEU A 5 -2.50 7.28 -8.19
CA LEU A 5 -2.64 8.74 -8.11
C LEU A 5 -1.61 9.36 -7.16
N ASP A 6 -1.49 8.87 -5.93
CA ASP A 6 -0.50 9.41 -4.98
C ASP A 6 0.93 9.21 -5.47
N LEU A 7 1.28 8.03 -6.01
CA LEU A 7 2.62 7.82 -6.55
C LEU A 7 2.94 8.77 -7.72
N PHE A 8 1.98 9.00 -8.61
CA PHE A 8 2.14 9.96 -9.71
C PHE A 8 2.28 11.38 -9.19
N GLN A 9 1.47 11.79 -8.21
CA GLN A 9 1.54 13.11 -7.59
C GLN A 9 2.84 13.33 -6.81
N ILE A 10 3.36 12.30 -6.13
CA ILE A 10 4.69 12.35 -5.50
C ILE A 10 5.77 12.64 -6.55
N VAL A 11 5.74 11.95 -7.70
CA VAL A 11 6.70 12.19 -8.78
C VAL A 11 6.59 13.62 -9.31
N LEU A 12 5.37 14.15 -9.47
CA LEU A 12 5.16 15.54 -9.90
C LEU A 12 5.63 16.55 -8.84
N PHE A 13 5.37 16.29 -7.57
CA PHE A 13 5.84 17.10 -6.45
C PHE A 13 7.37 17.16 -6.42
N LEU A 14 8.05 16.02 -6.45
CA LEU A 14 9.51 15.95 -6.46
C LEU A 14 10.12 16.59 -7.71
N LYS A 15 9.45 16.49 -8.87
CA LYS A 15 9.88 17.18 -10.10
C LYS A 15 9.75 18.71 -9.98
N LYS A 16 8.72 19.19 -9.30
CA LYS A 16 8.46 20.63 -9.09
C LYS A 16 9.47 21.22 -8.10
N GLU A 17 9.73 20.53 -7.01
CA GLU A 17 10.61 21.00 -5.94
C GLU A 17 12.09 20.67 -6.23
N GLN A 18 12.73 21.47 -7.09
CA GLN A 18 14.10 21.20 -7.59
C GLN A 18 15.20 21.17 -6.50
N HIS A 19 14.92 21.65 -5.30
CA HIS A 19 15.84 21.61 -4.17
C HIS A 19 15.87 20.24 -3.47
N LEU A 20 14.87 19.39 -3.72
CA LEU A 20 14.78 18.06 -3.13
C LEU A 20 15.67 17.06 -3.89
N SER A 21 16.50 16.32 -3.15
CA SER A 21 17.40 15.32 -3.71
C SER A 21 17.63 14.14 -2.77
N GLY A 22 18.09 13.00 -3.30
CA GLY A 22 18.31 11.78 -2.52
C GLY A 22 17.09 10.88 -2.42
N ILE A 23 17.01 10.07 -1.36
CA ILE A 23 16.05 8.98 -1.24
C ILE A 23 14.73 9.49 -0.63
N PHE A 24 13.60 9.04 -1.20
CA PHE A 24 12.25 9.27 -0.71
C PHE A 24 11.46 7.96 -0.67
N ASN A 25 10.83 7.68 0.46
CA ASN A 25 9.94 6.54 0.61
C ASN A 25 8.56 6.89 0.08
N CYS A 26 8.13 6.25 -1.00
CA CYS A 26 6.81 6.46 -1.58
C CYS A 26 5.79 5.46 -1.01
N SER A 27 5.56 5.54 0.31
CA SER A 27 4.58 4.73 1.04
C SER A 27 3.46 5.61 1.60
N ALA A 28 2.31 5.01 1.93
CA ALA A 28 1.23 5.72 2.61
C ALA A 28 1.62 6.05 4.06
N PRO A 29 1.14 7.18 4.64
CA PRO A 29 1.55 7.66 5.97
C PRO A 29 1.05 6.77 7.12
N ASN A 30 -0.02 6.01 6.90
CA ASN A 30 -0.59 5.11 7.90
C ASN A 30 -0.45 3.65 7.44
N PRO A 31 0.72 3.01 7.66
CA PRO A 31 0.93 1.63 7.26
C PRO A 31 0.06 0.69 8.11
N VAL A 32 -0.53 -0.31 7.46
CA VAL A 32 -1.30 -1.36 8.11
C VAL A 32 -0.64 -2.70 7.91
N ASN A 33 -0.85 -3.62 8.85
CA ASN A 33 -0.37 -4.99 8.69
C ASN A 33 -1.29 -5.78 7.73
N ASN A 34 -0.83 -6.96 7.29
CA ASN A 34 -1.61 -7.79 6.37
C ASN A 34 -2.95 -8.27 6.94
N GLN A 35 -3.05 -8.49 8.25
CA GLN A 35 -4.31 -8.91 8.88
C GLN A 35 -5.37 -7.81 8.76
N GLU A 36 -4.99 -6.57 9.06
CA GLU A 36 -5.83 -5.38 8.94
C GLU A 36 -6.19 -5.11 7.47
N LEU A 37 -5.22 -5.19 6.55
CA LEU A 37 -5.48 -5.07 5.10
C LEU A 37 -6.58 -6.03 4.65
N MET A 38 -6.42 -7.31 4.97
CA MET A 38 -7.36 -8.35 4.58
C MET A 38 -8.72 -8.22 5.29
N GLN A 39 -8.75 -7.71 6.52
CA GLN A 39 -9.98 -7.43 7.25
C GLN A 39 -10.77 -6.29 6.60
N GLN A 40 -10.12 -5.17 6.31
CA GLN A 40 -10.74 -4.00 5.66
C GLN A 40 -11.22 -4.35 4.25
N LEU A 41 -10.40 -5.04 3.46
CA LEU A 41 -10.79 -5.50 2.11
C LEU A 41 -12.07 -6.33 2.14
N ARG A 42 -12.17 -7.30 3.06
CA ARG A 42 -13.36 -8.14 3.24
C ARG A 42 -14.59 -7.34 3.64
N LYS A 43 -14.43 -6.39 4.55
CA LYS A 43 -15.51 -5.48 4.99
C LYS A 43 -16.06 -4.68 3.81
N VAL A 44 -15.17 -4.04 3.05
CA VAL A 44 -15.53 -3.22 1.88
C VAL A 44 -16.21 -4.07 0.80
N MET A 45 -15.72 -5.28 0.53
CA MET A 45 -16.32 -6.21 -0.45
C MET A 45 -17.58 -6.95 0.05
N ASN A 46 -18.06 -6.69 1.27
CA ASN A 46 -19.17 -7.41 1.91
C ASN A 46 -18.96 -8.95 1.95
N ARG A 47 -17.73 -9.40 2.23
CA ARG A 47 -17.36 -10.82 2.33
C ARG A 47 -17.03 -11.19 3.77
N LYS A 48 -17.83 -12.07 4.39
CA LYS A 48 -17.65 -12.50 5.79
C LYS A 48 -16.58 -13.57 6.03
N ILE A 49 -16.25 -14.35 5.00
CA ILE A 49 -15.31 -15.49 5.12
C ILE A 49 -14.00 -15.12 4.43
N GLY A 50 -12.91 -15.19 5.19
CA GLY A 50 -11.56 -15.19 4.67
C GLY A 50 -10.97 -16.58 4.72
N LEU A 51 -10.38 -17.06 3.62
CA LEU A 51 -9.52 -18.23 3.70
C LEU A 51 -8.37 -17.89 4.66
N PRO A 52 -8.09 -18.73 5.67
CA PRO A 52 -6.90 -18.56 6.47
C PRO A 52 -5.69 -18.67 5.55
N SER A 53 -4.72 -17.77 5.72
CA SER A 53 -3.42 -17.83 5.03
C SER A 53 -2.36 -18.31 6.01
N PRO A 54 -2.41 -19.58 6.48
CA PRO A 54 -1.38 -20.12 7.35
C PRO A 54 -0.05 -20.08 6.60
N LYS A 55 1.03 -19.76 7.33
CA LYS A 55 2.37 -19.59 6.75
C LYS A 55 2.81 -20.79 5.89
N LEU A 56 2.38 -22.00 6.26
CA LEU A 56 2.65 -23.25 5.56
C LEU A 56 2.03 -23.33 4.15
N LEU A 57 0.97 -22.58 3.86
CA LEU A 57 0.34 -22.52 2.53
C LEU A 57 0.90 -21.39 1.66
N LEU A 58 1.62 -20.42 2.25
CA LEU A 58 2.15 -19.27 1.53
C LEU A 58 3.27 -19.67 0.57
N GLU A 59 4.15 -20.59 0.95
CA GLU A 59 5.24 -21.06 0.09
C GLU A 59 4.75 -21.80 -1.17
N PRO A 60 3.94 -22.87 -1.07
CA PRO A 60 3.41 -23.55 -2.26
C PRO A 60 2.47 -22.66 -3.07
N GLY A 61 1.69 -21.78 -2.42
CA GLY A 61 0.82 -20.82 -3.11
C GLY A 61 1.60 -19.78 -3.91
N ALA A 62 2.69 -19.24 -3.35
CA ALA A 62 3.55 -18.28 -4.03
C ALA A 62 4.27 -18.90 -5.24
N VAL A 63 4.72 -20.16 -5.14
CA VAL A 63 5.27 -20.91 -6.28
C VAL A 63 4.21 -21.08 -7.39
N MET A 64 2.96 -21.38 -7.03
CA MET A 64 1.85 -21.52 -7.99
C MET A 64 1.48 -20.20 -8.67
N ILE A 65 1.51 -19.09 -7.94
CA ILE A 65 1.17 -17.74 -8.43
C ILE A 65 2.37 -17.08 -9.14
N GLY A 66 3.57 -17.66 -9.01
CA GLY A 66 4.81 -17.12 -9.58
C GLY A 66 5.31 -15.85 -8.88
N THR A 67 5.01 -15.69 -7.58
CA THR A 67 5.43 -14.54 -6.77
C THR A 67 6.45 -14.95 -5.71
N GLU A 68 7.35 -14.04 -5.31
CA GLU A 68 8.31 -14.34 -4.25
C GLU A 68 7.63 -14.32 -2.87
N THR A 69 7.81 -15.40 -2.10
CA THR A 69 7.27 -15.55 -0.73
C THR A 69 7.75 -14.46 0.22
N VAL A 70 8.94 -13.91 -0.01
CA VAL A 70 9.54 -12.87 0.82
C VAL A 70 8.72 -11.57 0.77
N LEU A 71 8.15 -11.21 -0.38
CA LEU A 71 7.26 -10.05 -0.53
C LEU A 71 5.99 -10.19 0.30
N VAL A 72 5.46 -11.42 0.42
CA VAL A 72 4.24 -11.72 1.17
C VAL A 72 4.52 -11.82 2.67
N LEU A 73 5.67 -12.36 3.06
CA LEU A 73 6.02 -12.65 4.46
C LEU A 73 6.72 -11.50 5.19
N LYS A 74 7.39 -10.58 4.47
CA LYS A 74 8.14 -9.47 5.04
C LYS A 74 7.62 -8.13 4.52
N SER A 75 6.52 -7.66 5.10
CA SER A 75 6.18 -6.23 5.03
C SER A 75 6.96 -5.50 6.13
N ARG A 76 7.81 -4.54 5.74
CA ARG A 76 8.38 -3.55 6.66
C ARG A 76 7.54 -2.29 6.55
N GLY A 77 7.04 -1.80 7.68
CA GLY A 77 6.42 -0.48 7.74
C GLY A 77 7.48 0.57 7.43
N VAL A 78 7.43 1.12 6.22
CA VAL A 78 8.29 2.23 5.81
C VAL A 78 7.42 3.48 5.84
N LEU A 79 7.84 4.48 6.59
CA LEU A 79 7.11 5.75 6.69
C LEU A 79 7.61 6.75 5.64
N PRO A 80 6.71 7.57 5.07
CA PRO A 80 7.05 8.62 4.13
C PRO A 80 7.45 9.93 4.84
N GLU A 81 8.15 9.85 5.98
CA GLU A 81 8.41 11.00 6.87
C GLU A 81 8.98 12.21 6.12
N ARG A 82 9.91 11.96 5.19
CA ARG A 82 10.50 13.02 4.39
C ARG A 82 9.50 13.67 3.44
N LEU A 83 8.60 12.91 2.80
CA LEU A 83 7.56 13.52 1.96
C LEU A 83 6.64 14.42 2.80
N GLU A 84 6.27 13.99 3.99
CA GLU A 84 5.43 14.78 4.90
C GLU A 84 6.14 16.05 5.41
N GLN A 85 7.42 15.93 5.77
CA GLN A 85 8.26 17.07 6.20
C GLN A 85 8.44 18.12 5.09
N GLU A 86 8.58 17.68 3.84
CA GLU A 86 8.71 18.57 2.68
C GLU A 86 7.33 19.10 2.21
N GLY A 87 6.24 18.74 2.89
CA GLY A 87 4.90 19.30 2.66
C GLY A 87 4.06 18.58 1.60
N TYR A 88 4.39 17.34 1.22
CA TYR A 88 3.53 16.52 0.38
C TYR A 88 2.29 16.05 1.16
N THR A 89 1.11 16.32 0.61
CA THR A 89 -0.17 15.88 1.19
C THR A 89 -0.71 14.68 0.43
N PHE A 90 -0.83 13.54 1.11
CA PHE A 90 -1.42 12.33 0.55
C PHE A 90 -2.92 12.49 0.33
N LYS A 91 -3.40 12.09 -0.86
CA LYS A 91 -4.83 11.99 -1.12
C LYS A 91 -5.45 10.82 -0.35
N PHE A 92 -4.77 9.68 -0.35
CA PHE A 92 -5.25 8.46 0.32
C PHE A 92 -4.45 8.22 1.60
N GLN A 93 -4.83 8.92 2.67
CA GLN A 93 -4.16 8.77 3.97
C GLN A 93 -4.49 7.45 4.67
N THR A 94 -5.64 6.84 4.38
CA THR A 94 -6.08 5.60 5.02
C THR A 94 -6.35 4.51 4.00
N LEU A 95 -6.18 3.25 4.43
CA LEU A 95 -6.50 2.10 3.59
C LEU A 95 -7.98 2.09 3.17
N GLU A 96 -8.90 2.46 4.07
CA GLU A 96 -10.33 2.52 3.77
C GLU A 96 -10.65 3.48 2.61
N SER A 97 -10.05 4.67 2.64
CA SER A 97 -10.19 5.67 1.57
C SER A 97 -9.70 5.12 0.23
N ALA A 98 -8.53 4.48 0.22
CA ALA A 98 -7.98 3.85 -0.97
C ALA A 98 -8.85 2.69 -1.49
N LEU A 99 -9.34 1.83 -0.60
CA LEU A 99 -10.19 0.68 -0.96
C LEU A 99 -11.53 1.11 -1.54
N ASN A 100 -12.15 2.15 -0.97
CA ASN A 100 -13.42 2.68 -1.48
C ASN A 100 -13.24 3.26 -2.89
N ASP A 101 -12.17 4.03 -3.14
CA ASP A 101 -11.83 4.48 -4.50
C ASP A 101 -11.58 3.29 -5.43
N ILE A 102 -10.93 2.23 -4.92
CA ILE A 102 -10.64 1.00 -5.68
C ILE A 102 -11.87 0.23 -6.14
N LEU A 103 -12.82 0.04 -5.24
CA LEU A 103 -13.88 -0.93 -5.45
C LEU A 103 -15.20 -0.30 -5.87
N PHE A 104 -15.42 0.98 -5.58
CA PHE A 104 -16.71 1.65 -5.73
C PHE A 104 -16.65 2.91 -6.60
N LYS A 105 -15.81 2.89 -7.63
CA LYS A 105 -15.88 3.89 -8.70
C LYS A 105 -17.22 3.92 -9.40
#